data_AF-A0A2R5FBK1-F1
#
_entry.id   AF-A0A2R5FBK1-F1
#
_cell.length_a   1.000
_cell.length_b   1.000
_cell.length_c   1.000
_cell.angle_alpha   90.00
_cell.angle_beta   90.00
_cell.angle_gamma   90.00
#
_symmetry.space_group_name_H-M   'P 1'
#
loop_
_entity.id
_entity.type
_entity.pdbx_description
1 polymer ?
#
loop_
_entity_poly.entity_id
_entity_poly.type
_entity_poly.pdbx_seq_one_letter_code
_entity_poly.pdbx_strand_id
1 'polypeptide(L)' 'METADVAVLSTIQVGAFTTSQIANGLTTSDVAALTTAQVAALKTTQVSSLTTDQV' A
#
# COMPACT_ATOMS: atom_id res chain seq x y z
N MET A 1 9.25 -2.56 7.56
CA MET A 1 9.34 -2.00 6.21
C MET A 1 9.78 -0.57 6.39
N GLU A 2 10.83 -0.16 5.69
CA GLU A 2 11.23 1.25 5.64
C GLU A 2 10.46 1.93 4.50
N THR A 3 10.21 3.24 4.57
CA THR A 3 9.49 3.95 3.50
C THR A 3 10.20 3.86 2.15
N ALA A 4 11.52 3.68 2.16
CA ALA A 4 12.32 3.39 0.97
C ALA A 4 12.00 2.02 0.35
N ASP A 5 11.67 1.01 1.16
CA ASP A 5 11.26 -0.30 0.67
C ASP A 5 9.94 -0.21 -0.11
N VAL A 6 9.03 0.64 0.35
CA VAL A 6 7.73 0.86 -0.32
C VAL A 6 7.95 1.48 -1.69
N ALA A 7 8.85 2.46 -1.82
CA ALA A 7 9.12 3.14 -3.08
C ALA A 7 9.71 2.21 -4.16
N VAL A 8 10.40 1.13 -3.77
CA VAL A 8 10.99 0.16 -4.73
C VAL A 8 10.06 -0.99 -5.10
N LEU A 9 8.87 -1.10 -4.51
CA LEU A 9 7.89 -2.12 -4.89
C LEU A 9 7.40 -1.91 -6.32
N SER A 10 7.38 -2.97 -7.12
CA SER A 10 6.73 -2.94 -8.42
C SER A 10 5.21 -2.83 -8.28
N THR A 11 4.55 -2.28 -9.30
CA THR A 11 3.08 -2.22 -9.38
C THR A 11 2.42 -3.61 -9.30
N ILE A 12 3.10 -4.65 -9.81
CA ILE A 12 2.64 -6.04 -9.70
C ILE A 12 2.64 -6.50 -8.24
N GLN A 13 3.71 -6.21 -7.49
CA GLN A 13 3.80 -6.56 -6.07
C GLN A 13 2.74 -5.82 -5.24
N VAL A 14 2.53 -4.53 -5.52
CA VAL A 14 1.50 -3.72 -4.85
C VAL A 14 0.09 -4.28 -5.11
N GLY A 15 -0.24 -4.61 -6.36
CA GLY A 15 -1.52 -5.23 -6.72
C GLY A 15 -1.72 -6.67 -6.22
N ALA A 16 -0.65 -7.32 -5.76
CA ALA A 16 -0.66 -8.67 -5.20
C ALA A 16 -0.90 -8.69 -3.68
N PHE A 17 -0.81 -7.55 -2.98
CA PHE A 17 -1.11 -7.52 -1.55
C PHE A 17 -2.54 -7.93 -1.24
N THR A 18 -2.70 -8.75 -0.21
CA THR A 18 -4.02 -9.05 0.34
C THR A 18 -4.53 -7.87 1.16
N THR A 19 -5.84 -7.77 1.32
CA THR A 19 -6.47 -6.75 2.18
C THR A 19 -6.01 -6.84 3.63
N SER A 20 -5.71 -8.05 4.13
CA SER A 20 -5.17 -8.24 5.48
C SER A 20 -3.74 -7.70 5.62
N GLN A 21 -2.89 -7.88 4.60
CA GLN A 21 -1.54 -7.32 4.58
C GLN A 21 -1.57 -5.79 4.49
N ILE A 22 -2.54 -5.22 3.78
CA ILE A 22 -2.73 -3.77 3.75
C ILE A 22 -3.19 -3.28 5.12
N ALA A 23 -4.27 -3.81 5.67
CA ALA A 23 -4.84 -3.35 6.93
C ALA A 23 -3.89 -3.48 8.14
N ASN A 24 -3.06 -4.53 8.19
CA ASN A 24 -2.22 -4.83 9.36
C ASN A 24 -0.72 -4.63 9.13
N GLY A 25 -0.28 -4.50 7.87
CA GLY A 25 1.13 -4.52 7.50
C GLY A 25 1.69 -3.19 6.98
N LEU A 26 0.83 -2.22 6.65
CA LEU A 26 1.25 -0.88 6.22
C LEU A 26 1.03 0.14 7.33
N THR A 27 2.05 0.96 7.58
CA THR A 27 1.93 2.15 8.44
C THR A 27 1.45 3.36 7.64
N THR A 28 1.02 4.43 8.31
CA THR A 28 0.73 5.74 7.66
C THR A 28 1.89 6.23 6.81
N SER A 29 3.12 6.08 7.30
CA SER A 29 4.36 6.43 6.61
C SER A 29 4.53 5.67 5.29
N ASP A 30 4.19 4.38 5.29
CA ASP A 30 4.29 3.53 4.12
C ASP A 30 3.26 3.94 3.06
N VAL A 31 2.03 4.24 3.49
CA VAL A 31 0.98 4.72 2.58
C VAL A 31 1.35 6.08 1.98
N ALA A 32 1.93 6.99 2.76
CA ALA A 32 2.41 8.28 2.29
C ALA A 32 3.63 8.16 1.34
N ALA A 33 4.39 7.07 1.43
CA ALA A 33 5.55 6.82 0.58
C ALA A 33 5.20 6.18 -0.78
N LEU A 34 3.93 5.81 -1.00
CA LEU A 34 3.49 5.25 -2.27
C LEU A 34 3.65 6.25 -3.42
N THR A 35 4.24 5.78 -4.52
CA THR A 35 4.31 6.53 -5.77
C THR A 35 2.97 6.53 -6.49
N THR A 36 2.74 7.49 -7.38
CA THR A 36 1.52 7.56 -8.19
C THR A 36 1.26 6.28 -9.00
N ALA A 37 2.33 5.65 -9.52
CA ALA A 37 2.22 4.41 -10.28
C ALA A 37 1.75 3.23 -9.41
N GLN A 38 2.21 3.18 -8.16
CA GLN A 38 1.80 2.15 -7.20
C GLN A 38 0.36 2.37 -6.72
N VAL A 39 -0.03 3.62 -6.47
CA VAL A 39 -1.42 3.96 -6.14
C VAL A 39 -2.35 3.58 -7.30
N ALA A 40 -1.95 3.83 -8.55
CA ALA A 40 -2.72 3.43 -9.73
C ALA A 40 -2.82 1.89 -9.91
N ALA A 41 -1.92 1.12 -9.28
CA ALA A 41 -1.93 -0.34 -9.31
C ALA A 41 -2.79 -0.96 -8.19
N LEU A 42 -3.26 -0.17 -7.23
CA LEU A 42 -4.14 -0.64 -6.17
C LEU A 42 -5.52 -0.98 -6.72
N LYS A 43 -6.05 -2.11 -6.27
CA LYS A 43 -7.42 -2.55 -6.54
C LYS A 43 -8.38 -1.83 -5.60
N THR A 44 -9.63 -1.67 -6.02
CA THR A 44 -10.69 -1.07 -5.19
C THR A 44 -10.89 -1.79 -3.85
N THR A 45 -10.75 -3.12 -3.83
CA THR A 45 -10.82 -3.92 -2.59
C THR A 45 -9.66 -3.63 -1.63
N GLN A 46 -8.48 -3.33 -2.16
CA GLN A 46 -7.29 -2.96 -1.38
C GLN A 46 -7.45 -1.56 -0.79
N VAL A 47 -7.94 -0.60 -1.58
CA VAL A 47 -8.24 0.76 -1.12
C VAL A 47 -9.32 0.74 -0.03
N SER A 48 -10.38 -0.05 -0.22
CA SER A 48 -11.44 -0.21 0.79
C SER A 48 -10.98 -0.90 2.08
N SER A 49 -9.82 -1.55 2.08
CA SER A 49 -9.24 -2.18 3.27
C SER A 49 -8.31 -1.27 4.06
N LEU A 50 -8.06 -0.05 3.57
CA LEU A 50 -7.34 0.96 4.33
C LEU A 50 -8.17 1.39 5.54
N THR A 51 -7.55 1.43 6.71
CA THR A 51 -8.19 1.86 7.95
C THR A 51 -7.95 3.35 8.20
N THR A 52 -8.65 3.93 9.18
CA THR A 52 -8.39 5.31 9.63
C THR A 52 -7.00 5.50 10.20
N ASP A 53 -6.36 4.42 10.65
CA ASP A 53 -4.99 4.47 11.17
C ASP A 53 -3.96 4.63 10.04
N GLN A 54 -4.39 4.67 8.78
CA GLN A 54 -3.55 4.70 7.58
C GLN A 54 -3.77 5.96 6.72
N VAL A 55 -4.67 6.86 7.15
CA VAL A 55 -5.03 8.12 6.48
C VAL A 55 -4.78 9.29 7.43
#